data_AF-A0A9E1VPQ8-F1
#
_entry.id   AF-A0A9E1VPQ8-F1
#
_cell.length_a   1.000
_cell.length_b   1.000
_cell.length_c   1.000
_cell.angle_alpha   90.00
_cell.angle_beta   90.00
_cell.angle_gamma   90.00
#
_symmetry.space_group_name_H-M   'P 1'
#
loop_
_entity.id
_entity.type
_entity.pdbx_description
1 polymer ?
#
loop_
_entity_poly.entity_id
_entity_poly.type
_entity_poly.pdbx_seq_one_letter_code
_entity_poly.pdbx_strand_id
1 'polypeptide(L)'
;MAVGKDFFPKMYPVPGFRLGVSSAGIKKSGKKDLVVMELAEGSTVGGSFTKNLFCAAPVKLAKERIYSNKIRYLVTNTGNANAGTGDLGRQHAESICESLAKSMSVNKETVLPFSTGVIGEYLPIEKIISALPSALSSLSENGWDTAAMSILTTDTRPKGASVKLKLSEKN
;
A
#
# COMPACT_ATOMS: atom_id res chain seq x y z
N MET A 1 -8.85 18.91 9.16
CA MET A 1 -7.58 19.54 9.59
C MET A 1 -6.57 18.44 9.90
N ALA A 2 -5.30 18.63 9.55
CA ALA A 2 -4.23 17.74 10.04
C ALA A 2 -4.02 18.00 11.55
N VAL A 3 -3.93 16.94 12.35
CA VAL A 3 -3.61 16.99 13.78
C VAL A 3 -2.23 16.39 14.03
N GLY A 4 -1.57 16.75 15.13
CA GLY A 4 -0.21 16.30 15.47
C GLY A 4 0.89 17.29 15.07
N LYS A 5 2.16 16.86 15.17
CA LYS A 5 3.33 17.72 14.90
C LYS A 5 3.32 18.29 13.49
N ASP A 6 3.89 19.49 13.34
CA ASP A 6 3.86 20.23 12.07
C ASP A 6 4.91 19.81 11.03
N PHE A 7 5.80 18.88 11.39
CA PHE A 7 6.84 18.35 10.52
C PHE A 7 6.76 16.82 10.44
N PHE A 8 7.22 16.26 9.32
CA PHE A 8 7.39 14.82 9.17
C PHE A 8 8.66 14.38 9.93
N PRO A 9 8.56 13.48 10.92
CA PRO A 9 9.72 13.12 11.72
C PRO A 9 10.74 12.29 10.92
N LYS A 10 11.97 12.23 11.42
CA LYS A 10 12.94 11.25 10.95
C LYS A 10 12.38 9.84 11.16
N MET A 11 12.30 9.07 10.09
CA MET A 11 11.86 7.68 10.12
C MET A 11 13.10 6.79 10.21
N TYR A 12 13.18 5.94 11.23
CA TYR A 12 14.22 4.93 11.31
C TYR A 12 13.90 3.78 10.35
N PRO A 13 14.88 3.25 9.59
CA PRO A 13 14.66 2.07 8.78
C PRO A 13 14.26 0.88 9.66
N VAL A 14 13.36 0.05 9.15
CA VAL A 14 12.98 -1.22 9.78
C VAL A 14 13.61 -2.32 8.94
N PRO A 15 14.65 -3.02 9.45
CA PRO A 15 15.33 -4.05 8.68
C PRO A 15 14.35 -5.09 8.14
N GLY A 16 14.42 -5.35 6.84
CA GLY A 16 13.50 -6.27 6.16
C GLY A 16 12.15 -5.67 5.79
N PHE A 17 11.98 -4.34 5.84
CA PHE A 17 10.81 -3.65 5.32
C PHE A 17 11.23 -2.55 4.35
N ARG A 18 10.84 -2.69 3.07
CA ARG A 18 11.19 -1.74 2.01
C ARG A 18 9.94 -1.08 1.43
N LEU A 19 10.06 0.19 1.05
CA LEU A 19 8.98 0.94 0.41
C LEU A 19 9.46 1.49 -0.93
N GLY A 20 8.64 1.29 -1.96
CA GLY A 20 8.85 1.76 -3.31
C GLY A 20 7.62 2.52 -3.78
N VAL A 21 7.82 3.49 -4.66
CA VAL A 21 6.80 4.44 -5.08
C VAL A 21 6.90 4.74 -6.56
N SER A 22 5.76 4.97 -7.20
CA SER A 22 5.72 5.46 -8.57
C SER A 22 4.51 6.37 -8.81
N SER A 23 4.48 6.98 -9.98
CA SER A 23 3.32 7.71 -10.48
C SER A 23 2.65 6.86 -11.54
N ALA A 24 1.52 6.25 -11.18
CA ALA A 24 0.61 5.59 -12.12
C ALA A 24 -0.23 6.60 -12.92
N GLY A 25 -0.33 7.86 -12.49
CA GLY A 25 -1.12 8.87 -13.19
C GLY A 25 -2.62 8.66 -13.01
N ILE A 26 -3.00 8.20 -11.81
CA ILE A 26 -4.37 8.20 -11.29
C ILE A 26 -4.71 9.63 -10.87
N LYS A 27 -3.79 10.32 -10.19
CA LYS A 27 -3.92 11.75 -9.87
C LYS A 27 -3.53 12.59 -11.09
N LYS A 28 -4.40 13.53 -11.47
CA LYS A 28 -4.18 14.47 -12.59
C LYS A 28 -2.92 15.34 -12.43
N SER A 29 -2.42 15.51 -11.21
CA SER A 29 -1.25 16.36 -10.91
C SER A 29 0.11 15.72 -11.22
N GLY A 30 0.16 14.47 -11.72
CA GLY A 30 1.43 13.75 -11.96
C GLY A 30 2.23 13.44 -10.68
N LYS A 31 1.58 13.54 -9.51
CA LYS A 31 2.20 13.20 -8.22
C LYS A 31 2.26 11.68 -8.10
N LYS A 32 3.27 11.18 -7.38
CA LYS A 32 3.33 9.79 -6.95
C LYS A 32 2.02 9.40 -6.26
N ASP A 33 1.46 8.28 -6.69
CA ASP A 33 0.12 7.84 -6.32
C ASP A 33 0.00 6.32 -6.21
N LEU A 34 1.12 5.60 -6.37
CA LEU A 34 1.27 4.17 -6.15
C LEU A 34 2.42 3.91 -5.19
N VAL A 35 2.18 3.06 -4.18
CA VAL A 35 3.16 2.61 -3.20
C VAL A 35 3.15 1.10 -3.15
N VAL A 36 4.34 0.48 -3.21
CA VAL A 36 4.55 -0.94 -2.94
C VAL A 36 5.39 -1.04 -1.67
N MET A 37 4.93 -1.82 -0.70
CA MET A 37 5.67 -2.16 0.51
C MET A 37 6.03 -3.63 0.43
N GLU A 38 7.30 -3.95 0.64
CA GLU A 38 7.81 -5.31 0.66
C GLU A 38 8.23 -5.68 2.08
N LEU A 39 7.85 -6.90 2.47
CA LEU A 39 8.20 -7.53 3.72
C LEU A 39 9.19 -8.67 3.48
N ALA A 40 10.20 -8.74 4.34
CA ALA A 40 11.10 -9.86 4.43
C ALA A 40 10.33 -11.16 4.69
N GLU A 41 10.89 -12.26 4.20
CA GLU A 41 10.32 -13.58 4.41
C GLU A 41 10.24 -13.92 5.90
N GLY A 42 9.17 -14.61 6.30
CA GLY A 42 8.90 -14.93 7.71
C GLY A 42 8.27 -13.78 8.52
N SER A 43 7.96 -12.64 7.90
CA SER A 43 7.25 -11.54 8.57
C SER A 43 5.82 -11.94 8.97
N THR A 44 5.42 -11.56 10.19
CA THR A 44 4.03 -11.68 10.66
C THR A 44 3.28 -10.38 10.40
N VAL A 45 2.08 -10.48 9.82
CA VAL A 45 1.23 -9.32 9.52
C VAL A 45 -0.05 -9.39 10.35
N GLY A 46 -0.34 -8.32 11.09
CA GLY A 46 -1.61 -8.09 11.75
C GLY A 46 -2.32 -6.89 11.13
N GLY A 47 -3.66 -6.87 11.19
CA GLY A 47 -4.43 -5.77 10.63
C GLY A 47 -5.81 -5.64 11.24
N SER A 48 -6.28 -4.40 11.33
CA SER A 48 -7.65 -4.05 11.66
C SER A 48 -8.25 -3.27 10.51
N PHE A 49 -9.52 -3.48 10.24
CA PHE A 49 -10.19 -2.96 9.05
C PHE A 49 -11.51 -2.30 9.44
N THR A 50 -12.03 -1.46 8.56
CA THR A 50 -13.32 -0.81 8.78
C THR A 50 -14.44 -1.82 9.04
N LYS A 51 -15.33 -1.45 9.98
CA LYS A 51 -16.61 -2.14 10.26
C LYS A 51 -17.75 -1.65 9.36
N ASN A 52 -17.49 -0.67 8.50
CA ASN A 52 -18.50 -0.16 7.58
C ASN A 52 -18.97 -1.26 6.63
N LEU A 53 -20.29 -1.42 6.49
CA LEU A 53 -20.92 -2.38 5.57
C LEU A 53 -20.59 -2.06 4.10
N PHE A 54 -20.43 -0.78 3.78
CA PHE A 54 -19.97 -0.29 2.48
C PHE A 54 -18.44 -0.39 2.37
N CYS A 55 -17.94 -1.61 2.50
CA CYS A 55 -16.53 -1.94 2.52
C CYS A 55 -15.98 -2.01 1.09
N ALA A 56 -14.91 -1.26 0.81
CA ALA A 56 -14.24 -1.26 -0.50
C ALA A 56 -13.74 -2.66 -0.90
N ALA A 57 -13.69 -2.93 -2.22
CA ALA A 57 -13.17 -4.18 -2.76
C ALA A 57 -11.77 -4.58 -2.21
N PRO A 58 -10.76 -3.68 -2.16
CA PRO A 58 -9.44 -4.02 -1.61
C PRO A 58 -9.48 -4.41 -0.13
N VAL A 59 -10.38 -3.82 0.66
CA VAL A 59 -10.50 -4.17 2.10
C VAL A 59 -11.07 -5.58 2.27
N LYS A 60 -12.06 -5.97 1.46
CA LYS A 60 -12.61 -7.34 1.51
C LYS A 60 -11.53 -8.37 1.16
N LEU A 61 -10.80 -8.13 0.08
CA LEU A 61 -9.71 -8.99 -0.37
C LEU A 61 -8.56 -9.07 0.66
N ALA A 62 -8.19 -7.93 1.26
CA ALA A 62 -7.15 -7.92 2.29
C ALA A 62 -7.57 -8.69 3.56
N LYS A 63 -8.84 -8.60 3.98
CA LYS A 63 -9.39 -9.37 5.11
C LYS A 63 -9.31 -10.88 4.88
N GLU A 64 -9.60 -11.34 3.66
CA GLU A 64 -9.55 -12.75 3.30
C GLU A 64 -8.13 -13.31 3.35
N ARG A 65 -7.13 -12.50 2.97
CA ARG A 65 -5.74 -12.94 2.81
C ARG A 65 -4.87 -12.81 4.06
N ILE A 66 -5.15 -11.84 4.94
CA ILE A 66 -4.24 -11.46 6.03
C ILE A 66 -3.92 -12.62 7.00
N TYR A 67 -4.84 -13.57 7.17
CA TYR A 67 -4.66 -14.71 8.08
C TYR A 67 -3.82 -15.86 7.50
N SER A 68 -3.34 -15.73 6.26
CA SER A 68 -2.49 -16.74 5.63
C SER A 68 -1.08 -16.80 6.24
N ASN A 69 -0.66 -15.81 7.04
CA ASN A 69 0.69 -15.66 7.61
C ASN A 69 1.84 -15.74 6.59
N LYS A 70 1.56 -15.43 5.32
CA LYS A 70 2.53 -15.51 4.21
C LYS A 70 2.68 -14.21 3.45
N ILE A 71 2.19 -13.10 4.00
CA ILE A 71 2.15 -11.81 3.29
C ILE A 71 3.58 -11.31 3.02
N ARG A 72 3.83 -10.97 1.75
CA ARG A 72 5.12 -10.46 1.25
C ARG A 72 5.03 -9.03 0.74
N TYR A 73 3.86 -8.61 0.25
CA TYR A 73 3.70 -7.27 -0.32
C TYR A 73 2.37 -6.63 0.06
N LEU A 74 2.40 -5.31 0.20
CA LEU A 74 1.22 -4.46 0.22
C LEU A 74 1.32 -3.50 -0.97
N VAL A 75 0.23 -3.30 -1.69
CA VAL A 75 0.15 -2.33 -2.80
C VAL A 75 -0.96 -1.33 -2.52
N THR A 76 -0.61 -0.04 -2.52
CA THR A 76 -1.53 1.04 -2.19
C THR A 76 -1.60 2.06 -3.32
N ASN A 77 -2.78 2.24 -3.91
CA ASN A 77 -3.02 3.32 -4.86
C ASN A 77 -3.80 4.46 -4.22
N THR A 78 -3.70 5.67 -4.80
CA THR A 78 -4.42 6.85 -4.32
C THR A 78 -5.07 7.65 -5.44
N GLY A 79 -6.11 8.43 -5.09
CA GLY A 79 -6.95 9.15 -6.05
C GLY A 79 -8.22 8.38 -6.44
N ASN A 80 -8.25 7.06 -6.22
CA ASN A 80 -9.42 6.22 -6.43
C ASN A 80 -9.50 5.17 -5.31
N ALA A 81 -10.66 5.05 -4.66
CA ALA A 81 -10.87 4.18 -3.50
C ALA A 81 -11.22 2.73 -3.86
N ASN A 82 -11.55 2.44 -5.12
CA ASN A 82 -12.09 1.15 -5.57
C ASN A 82 -13.22 0.65 -4.64
N ALA A 83 -14.13 1.55 -4.31
CA ALA A 83 -15.26 1.32 -3.42
C ALA A 83 -16.56 1.55 -4.19
N GLY A 84 -17.59 0.73 -3.92
CA GLY A 84 -18.86 0.80 -4.67
C GLY A 84 -18.78 0.28 -6.11
N THR A 85 -17.78 -0.54 -6.43
CA THR A 85 -17.43 -0.98 -7.79
C THR A 85 -17.80 -2.45 -8.09
N GLY A 86 -18.52 -3.12 -7.18
CA GLY A 86 -18.99 -4.50 -7.36
C GLY A 86 -17.89 -5.53 -7.63
N ASP A 87 -18.24 -6.59 -8.36
CA ASP A 87 -17.33 -7.69 -8.69
C ASP A 87 -16.17 -7.26 -9.58
N LEU A 88 -16.41 -6.31 -10.49
CA LEU A 88 -15.36 -5.76 -11.35
C LEU A 88 -14.28 -5.05 -10.51
N GLY A 89 -14.68 -4.30 -9.48
CA GLY A 89 -13.74 -3.70 -8.54
C GLY A 89 -12.88 -4.74 -7.80
N ARG A 90 -13.48 -5.87 -7.43
CA ARG A 90 -12.74 -6.99 -6.83
C ARG A 90 -11.74 -7.60 -7.82
N GLN A 91 -12.18 -7.90 -9.04
CA GLN A 91 -11.32 -8.44 -10.10
C GLN A 91 -10.14 -7.51 -10.38
N HIS A 92 -10.36 -6.19 -10.46
CA HIS A 92 -9.29 -5.21 -10.64
C HIS A 92 -8.25 -5.26 -9.50
N ALA A 93 -8.70 -5.38 -8.25
CA ALA A 93 -7.79 -5.52 -7.11
C ALA A 93 -6.99 -6.84 -7.18
N GLU A 94 -7.61 -7.93 -7.59
CA GLU A 94 -6.95 -9.23 -7.80
C GLU A 94 -5.92 -9.16 -8.93
N SER A 95 -6.23 -8.53 -10.07
CA SER A 95 -5.31 -8.37 -11.20
C SER A 95 -4.07 -7.54 -10.86
N ILE A 96 -4.21 -6.50 -10.04
CA ILE A 96 -3.06 -5.72 -9.55
C ILE A 96 -2.18 -6.60 -8.65
N CYS A 97 -2.78 -7.37 -7.75
CA CYS A 97 -2.05 -8.30 -6.88
C CYS A 97 -1.31 -9.37 -7.68
N GLU A 98 -1.97 -9.95 -8.69
CA GLU A 98 -1.39 -10.97 -9.56
C GLU A 98 -0.25 -10.41 -10.40
N SER A 99 -0.39 -9.20 -10.94
CA SER A 99 0.67 -8.54 -11.70
C SER A 99 1.91 -8.29 -10.84
N LEU A 100 1.71 -7.75 -9.63
CA LEU A 100 2.79 -7.53 -8.67
C LEU A 100 3.45 -8.85 -8.26
N ALA A 101 2.65 -9.86 -7.95
CA ALA A 101 3.14 -11.17 -7.55
C ALA A 101 3.96 -11.84 -8.65
N LYS A 102 3.51 -11.74 -9.91
CA LYS A 102 4.24 -12.23 -11.09
C LYS A 102 5.58 -11.51 -11.26
N SER A 103 5.62 -10.18 -11.12
CA SER A 103 6.88 -9.42 -11.20
C SER A 103 7.90 -9.83 -10.15
N MET A 104 7.44 -10.31 -8.98
CA MET A 104 8.29 -10.69 -7.86
C MET A 104 8.41 -12.21 -7.66
N SER A 105 7.86 -13.01 -8.57
CA SER A 105 7.85 -14.48 -8.49
C SER A 105 7.32 -15.02 -7.16
N VAL A 106 6.27 -14.39 -6.60
CA VAL A 106 5.58 -14.84 -5.38
C VAL A 106 4.14 -15.26 -5.68
N ASN A 107 3.50 -15.92 -4.72
CA ASN A 107 2.08 -16.26 -4.83
C ASN A 107 1.22 -14.98 -4.65
N LYS A 108 0.22 -14.77 -5.51
CA LYS A 108 -0.69 -13.61 -5.45
C LYS A 108 -1.44 -13.46 -4.14
N GLU A 109 -1.69 -14.54 -3.42
CA GLU A 109 -2.34 -14.54 -2.11
C GLU A 109 -1.44 -13.93 -1.01
N THR A 110 -0.14 -13.74 -1.30
CA THR A 110 0.81 -13.04 -0.41
C THR A 110 0.80 -11.53 -0.58
N VAL A 111 -0.07 -11.00 -1.46
CA VAL A 111 -0.17 -9.57 -1.77
C VAL A 111 -1.50 -9.01 -1.25
N LEU A 112 -1.42 -7.94 -0.46
CA LEU A 112 -2.58 -7.21 0.05
C LEU A 112 -2.79 -5.88 -0.69
N PRO A 113 -3.96 -5.64 -1.30
CA PRO A 113 -4.27 -4.37 -1.96
C PRO A 113 -4.94 -3.37 -1.00
N PHE A 114 -4.64 -2.09 -1.21
CA PHE A 114 -5.26 -0.95 -0.54
C PHE A 114 -5.50 0.20 -1.52
N SER A 115 -6.56 0.96 -1.30
CA SER A 115 -6.95 2.07 -2.18
C SER A 115 -7.58 3.20 -1.36
N THR A 116 -7.36 4.45 -1.77
CA THR A 116 -8.03 5.61 -1.17
C THR A 116 -8.28 6.70 -2.22
N GLY A 117 -9.41 7.41 -2.13
CA GLY A 117 -9.79 8.46 -3.08
C GLY A 117 -11.28 8.46 -3.38
N VAL A 118 -11.63 8.74 -4.64
CA VAL A 118 -13.03 8.83 -5.08
C VAL A 118 -13.72 7.46 -5.02
N ILE A 119 -14.97 7.44 -4.56
CA ILE A 119 -15.85 6.27 -4.47
C ILE A 119 -16.75 6.21 -5.71
N GLY A 120 -17.03 5.00 -6.22
CA GLY A 120 -17.93 4.79 -7.36
C GLY A 120 -17.26 4.86 -8.74
N GLU A 121 -15.94 5.08 -8.79
CA GLU A 121 -15.16 5.09 -10.01
C GLU A 121 -14.30 3.83 -10.15
N TYR A 122 -14.22 3.27 -11.35
CA TYR A 122 -13.35 2.13 -11.61
C TYR A 122 -11.86 2.51 -11.62
N LEU A 123 -11.03 1.60 -11.11
CA LEU A 123 -9.58 1.73 -11.18
C LEU A 123 -9.10 1.76 -12.63
N PRO A 124 -8.16 2.66 -12.99
CA PRO A 124 -7.46 2.60 -14.26
C PRO A 124 -6.38 1.51 -14.21
N ILE A 125 -6.77 0.25 -14.37
CA ILE A 125 -5.90 -0.91 -14.05
C ILE A 125 -4.59 -0.92 -14.83
N GLU A 126 -4.65 -0.59 -16.13
CA GLU A 126 -3.50 -0.64 -17.02
C GLU A 126 -2.42 0.33 -16.55
N LYS A 127 -2.82 1.55 -16.18
CA LYS A 127 -1.93 2.56 -15.61
C LYS A 127 -1.24 2.07 -14.34
N ILE A 128 -1.97 1.40 -13.45
CA ILE A 128 -1.42 0.87 -12.20
C ILE A 128 -0.41 -0.24 -12.50
N ILE A 129 -0.79 -1.21 -13.34
CA ILE A 129 0.06 -2.35 -13.67
C ILE A 129 1.35 -1.89 -14.36
N SER A 130 1.26 -0.97 -15.32
CA SER A 130 2.44 -0.41 -16.00
C SER A 130 3.37 0.39 -15.08
N ALA A 131 2.87 0.89 -13.95
CA ALA A 131 3.66 1.64 -12.97
C ALA A 131 4.31 0.77 -11.89
N LEU A 132 3.92 -0.50 -11.76
CA LEU A 132 4.49 -1.44 -10.77
C LEU A 132 6.01 -1.61 -10.91
N PRO A 133 6.59 -1.78 -12.12
CA PRO A 133 8.05 -1.94 -12.27
C PRO A 133 8.83 -0.75 -11.70
N SER A 134 8.34 0.48 -11.90
CA SER A 134 8.97 1.68 -11.34
C SER A 134 8.83 1.76 -9.81
N ALA A 135 7.72 1.29 -9.24
CA ALA A 135 7.58 1.24 -7.79
C ALA A 135 8.57 0.21 -7.21
N LEU A 136 8.64 -0.97 -7.82
CA LEU A 136 9.54 -2.06 -7.42
C LEU A 136 11.02 -1.67 -7.51
N SER A 137 11.45 -0.99 -8.58
CA SER A 137 12.84 -0.55 -8.72
C SER A 137 13.25 0.52 -7.71
N SER A 138 12.28 1.20 -7.09
CA SER A 138 12.51 2.24 -6.08
C SER A 138 12.42 1.74 -4.63
N LEU A 139 12.29 0.42 -4.41
CA LEU A 139 12.22 -0.18 -3.08
C LEU A 139 13.44 0.19 -2.22
N SER A 140 13.17 0.81 -1.06
CA SER A 140 14.20 1.24 -0.11
C SER A 140 13.72 1.12 1.33
N GLU A 141 14.62 0.75 2.26
CA GLU A 141 14.34 0.80 3.70
C GLU A 141 14.22 2.23 4.24
N ASN A 142 14.65 3.23 3.45
CA ASN A 142 14.63 4.64 3.80
C ASN A 142 13.49 5.42 3.11
N GLY A 143 12.65 4.78 2.28
CA GLY A 143 11.64 5.44 1.42
C GLY A 143 10.39 5.98 2.12
N TRP A 144 10.40 6.11 3.44
CA TRP A 144 9.22 6.40 4.26
C TRP A 144 8.59 7.77 3.99
N ASP A 145 9.42 8.80 3.81
CA ASP A 145 8.99 10.17 3.52
C ASP A 145 8.20 10.24 2.20
N THR A 146 8.76 9.61 1.18
CA THR A 146 8.23 9.60 -0.17
C THR A 146 6.99 8.72 -0.25
N ALA A 147 6.97 7.57 0.44
CA ALA A 147 5.79 6.73 0.57
C ALA A 147 4.63 7.47 1.26
N ALA A 148 4.91 8.17 2.37
CA ALA A 148 3.92 8.95 3.09
C ALA A 148 3.32 10.08 2.23
N MET A 149 4.13 10.74 1.41
CA MET A 149 3.67 11.75 0.45
C MET A 149 2.82 11.15 -0.68
N SER A 150 3.13 9.92 -1.09
CA SER A 150 2.47 9.24 -2.20
C SER A 150 1.06 8.76 -1.85
N ILE A 151 0.80 8.47 -0.57
CA ILE A 151 -0.53 8.02 -0.10
C ILE A 151 -1.52 9.13 0.23
N LEU A 152 -1.16 10.41 0.02
CA LEU A 152 -2.01 11.54 0.36
C LEU A 152 -3.23 11.66 -0.56
N THR A 153 -4.35 12.11 -0.02
CA THR A 153 -5.52 12.51 -0.82
C THR A 153 -5.77 14.01 -0.68
N THR A 154 -6.67 14.43 0.20
CA THR A 154 -6.93 15.83 0.56
C THR A 154 -6.05 16.32 1.70
N ASP A 155 -5.19 15.43 2.22
CA ASP A 155 -4.17 15.75 3.20
C ASP A 155 -3.29 16.93 2.77
N THR A 156 -3.11 17.91 3.66
CA THR A 156 -2.22 19.05 3.42
C THR A 156 -0.73 18.74 3.66
N ARG A 157 -0.43 17.64 4.36
CA ARG A 157 0.92 17.20 4.71
C ARG A 157 1.00 15.69 4.98
N PRO A 158 2.17 15.04 4.80
CA PRO A 158 2.39 13.66 5.23
C PRO A 158 2.42 13.54 6.76
N LYS A 159 2.12 12.33 7.27
CA LYS A 159 2.14 12.01 8.69
C LYS A 159 2.99 10.77 8.93
N GLY A 160 3.80 10.80 9.98
CA GLY A 160 4.69 9.70 10.36
C GLY A 160 4.99 9.74 11.85
N ALA A 161 5.39 8.59 12.39
CA ALA A 161 5.90 8.43 13.73
C ALA A 161 6.89 7.26 13.73
N SER A 162 7.99 7.39 14.47
CA SER A 162 9.02 6.35 14.54
C SER A 162 9.62 6.31 15.94
N VAL A 163 9.83 5.10 16.46
CA VAL A 163 10.47 4.84 17.74
C VAL A 163 11.45 3.69 17.57
N LYS A 164 12.64 3.82 18.18
CA LYS A 164 13.63 2.73 18.25
C LYS A 164 13.63 2.19 19.68
N LEU A 165 13.45 0.88 19.81
CA LEU A 165 13.41 0.20 21.10
C LEU A 165 14.60 -0.75 21.20
N LYS A 166 15.13 -0.93 22.41
CA LYS A 166 16.08 -2.01 22.71
C LYS A 166 15.25 -3.22 23.12
N LEU A 167 15.28 -4.27 22.31
CA LEU A 167 14.70 -5.56 22.66
C LEU A 167 15.70 -6.33 23.53
N SER A 168 15.20 -7.23 24.38
CA SER A 168 16.06 -8.20 25.06
C SER A 168 16.77 -9.05 24.01
N GLU A 169 18.02 -9.42 24.27
CA GLU A 169 18.71 -10.38 23.43
C GLU A 169 17.89 -11.68 23.41
N LYS A 170 17.76 -12.28 22.22
CA LYS A 170 17.24 -13.64 22.11
C LYS A 170 18.30 -14.56 22.73
N ASN A 171 17.96 -15.22 23.84
CA ASN A 171 18.68 -16.42 24.27
C ASN A 171 18.64 -17.49 23.17
#